data_AF-A0A094NNJ3-F1
#
_entry.id   AF-A0A094NNJ3-F1
#
_cell.length_a   1.000
_cell.length_b   1.000
_cell.length_c   1.000
_cell.angle_alpha   90.00
_cell.angle_beta   90.00
_cell.angle_gamma   90.00
#
_symmetry.space_group_name_H-M   'P 1'
#
loop_
_entity.id
_entity.type
_entity.pdbx_description
1 polymer ?
#
loop_
_entity_poly.entity_id
_entity_poly.type
_entity_poly.pdbx_seq_one_letter_code
_entity_poly.pdbx_strand_id
1 'polypeptide(L)'
;PDLKDIDPTVLKHCHAAAATCILEAGKQKADLSAISTCLEDCKLDKERIEQFCTEYQVFKSILSYLCRSPLHITDVSWRLEYQIK
;
A
#
# COMPACT_ATOMS: atom_id res chain seq x y z
N PRO A 1 -8.36 20.46 3.37
CA PRO A 1 -7.88 21.09 4.62
C PRO A 1 -7.92 20.15 5.83
N ASP A 2 -8.27 18.89 5.56
CA ASP A 2 -8.81 17.93 6.52
C ASP A 2 -7.74 17.04 7.16
N LEU A 3 -6.48 17.24 6.78
CA LEU A 3 -5.33 16.48 7.26
C LEU A 3 -4.39 17.32 8.14
N LYS A 4 -4.66 18.62 8.34
CA LYS A 4 -3.75 19.55 9.04
C LYS A 4 -3.60 19.24 10.53
N ASP A 5 -4.64 18.68 11.14
CA ASP A 5 -4.68 18.37 12.58
C ASP A 5 -4.30 16.91 12.90
N ILE A 6 -3.96 16.12 11.87
CA ILE A 6 -3.54 14.73 12.03
C ILE A 6 -2.03 14.70 12.26
N ASP A 7 -1.59 13.89 13.23
CA ASP A 7 -0.17 13.65 13.48
C ASP A 7 0.55 13.26 12.17
N PRO A 8 1.61 13.97 11.76
CA PRO A 8 2.35 13.67 10.54
C PRO A 8 2.93 12.25 10.48
N THR A 9 3.25 11.67 11.63
CA THR A 9 3.75 10.30 11.77
C THR A 9 2.65 9.30 11.45
N VAL A 10 1.44 9.53 11.96
CA VAL A 10 0.27 8.70 11.64
C VAL A 10 -0.05 8.78 10.15
N LEU A 11 -0.02 9.97 9.56
CA LEU A 11 -0.23 10.14 8.12
C LEU A 11 0.79 9.36 7.28
N LYS A 12 2.08 9.43 7.65
CA LYS A 12 3.15 8.67 7.00
C LYS A 12 2.94 7.16 7.11
N HIS A 13 2.57 6.66 8.29
CA HIS A 13 2.31 5.24 8.50
C HIS A 13 1.10 4.76 7.71
N CYS A 14 0.01 5.52 7.69
CA CYS A 14 -1.18 5.21 6.89
C CYS A 14 -0.84 5.15 5.39
N HIS A 15 -0.06 6.11 4.89
CA HIS A 15 0.38 6.11 3.50
C HIS A 15 1.25 4.90 3.17
N ALA A 16 2.24 4.59 4.02
CA ALA A 16 3.10 3.43 3.84
C ALA A 16 2.33 2.11 3.89
N ALA A 17 1.38 1.97 4.81
CA ALA A 17 0.51 0.80 4.93
C ALA A 17 -0.37 0.63 3.67
N ALA A 18 -1.00 1.71 3.20
CA ALA A 18 -1.81 1.67 1.99
C ALA A 18 -0.98 1.30 0.74
N ALA A 19 0.18 1.92 0.56
CA ALA A 19 1.08 1.61 -0.56
C ALA A 19 1.56 0.15 -0.51
N THR A 20 1.92 -0.34 0.67
CA THR A 20 2.34 -1.74 0.87
C THR A 20 1.20 -2.71 0.57
N CYS A 21 -0.02 -2.41 1.02
CA CYS A 21 -1.21 -3.21 0.73
C CYS A 21 -1.45 -3.33 -0.78
N ILE A 22 -1.37 -2.23 -1.51
CA ILE A 22 -1.55 -2.20 -2.98
C ILE A 22 -0.48 -3.04 -3.68
N LEU A 23 0.78 -2.90 -3.29
CA LEU A 23 1.90 -3.64 -3.89
C LEU A 23 1.81 -5.14 -3.60
N GLU A 24 1.51 -5.53 -2.36
CA GLU A 24 1.40 -6.94 -1.99
C GLU A 24 0.17 -7.59 -2.66
N ALA A 25 -0.95 -6.87 -2.76
CA ALA A 25 -2.11 -7.33 -3.53
C ALA A 25 -1.76 -7.58 -5.01
N GLY A 26 -1.01 -6.65 -5.63
CA GLY A 26 -0.52 -6.81 -7.01
C GLY A 26 0.42 -8.00 -7.17
N LYS A 27 1.37 -8.17 -6.23
CA LYS A 27 2.34 -9.26 -6.21
C LYS A 27 1.69 -10.64 -6.04
N GLN A 28 0.72 -10.76 -5.12
CA GLN A 28 -0.04 -11.99 -4.92
C GLN A 28 -1.13 -12.24 -5.96
N LYS A 29 -1.33 -11.28 -6.89
CA LYS A 29 -2.42 -11.29 -7.87
C LYS A 29 -3.78 -11.45 -7.19
N ALA A 30 -3.95 -10.81 -6.04
CA ALA A 30 -5.16 -10.89 -5.25
C ALA A 30 -6.37 -10.46 -6.10
N ASP A 31 -7.46 -11.22 -5.95
CA ASP A 31 -8.75 -10.84 -6.50
C ASP A 31 -9.45 -9.81 -5.61
N LEU A 32 -10.53 -9.22 -6.13
CA LEU A 32 -11.26 -8.18 -5.40
C LEU A 32 -11.94 -8.74 -4.14
N SER A 33 -12.28 -10.03 -4.10
CA SER A 33 -12.88 -10.66 -2.92
C SER A 33 -11.87 -10.73 -1.77
N ALA A 34 -10.65 -11.20 -2.04
CA ALA A 34 -9.59 -11.30 -1.05
C ALA A 34 -9.18 -9.93 -0.51
N ILE A 35 -9.11 -8.92 -1.39
CA ILE A 35 -8.84 -7.53 -0.99
C ILE A 35 -9.98 -6.99 -0.14
N SER A 36 -11.23 -7.20 -0.54
CA SER A 36 -12.40 -6.73 0.22
C SER A 36 -12.42 -7.33 1.61
N THR A 37 -12.26 -8.65 1.74
CA THR A 37 -12.22 -9.34 3.04
C THR A 37 -11.08 -8.79 3.93
N CYS A 38 -9.88 -8.57 3.37
CA CYS A 38 -8.76 -8.00 4.11
C CYS A 38 -9.07 -6.58 4.65
N LEU A 39 -9.73 -5.74 3.85
CA LEU A 39 -10.11 -4.39 4.25
C LEU A 39 -11.30 -4.38 5.24
N GLU A 40 -12.22 -5.33 5.13
CA GLU A 40 -13.29 -5.56 6.12
C GLU A 40 -12.69 -5.95 7.48
N ASP A 41 -11.68 -6.82 7.51
CA ASP A 41 -10.94 -7.19 8.73
C ASP A 41 -10.22 -5.97 9.35
N CYS A 42 -9.82 -5.01 8.52
CA CYS A 42 -9.26 -3.73 8.95
C CYS A 42 -10.33 -2.71 9.41
N LYS A 43 -11.61 -3.11 9.44
CA LYS A 43 -12.75 -2.27 9.85
C LYS A 43 -12.96 -1.03 8.98
N LEU A 44 -12.58 -1.08 7.71
CA LEU A 44 -12.96 -0.04 6.75
C LEU A 44 -14.46 -0.15 6.44
N ASP A 45 -15.10 0.98 6.23
CA ASP A 45 -16.48 1.00 5.76
C ASP A 45 -16.59 0.58 4.30
N LYS A 46 -17.79 0.15 3.90
CA LYS A 46 -18.05 -0.40 2.57
C LYS A 46 -17.78 0.60 1.45
N GLU A 47 -18.04 1.89 1.67
CA GLU A 47 -17.82 2.94 0.66
C GLU A 47 -16.31 3.05 0.35
N ARG A 48 -15.46 3.07 1.38
CA ARG A 48 -14.01 3.12 1.21
C ARG A 48 -13.43 1.86 0.59
N ILE A 49 -14.00 0.69 0.91
CA ILE A 49 -13.59 -0.59 0.31
C ILE A 49 -13.94 -0.61 -1.18
N GLU A 50 -15.14 -0.17 -1.55
CA GLU A 50 -15.58 -0.10 -2.94
C GLU A 50 -14.73 0.89 -3.74
N GLN A 51 -14.43 2.06 -3.16
CA GLN A 51 -13.53 3.04 -3.77
C GLN A 51 -12.13 2.45 -3.99
N PHE A 52 -11.57 1.77 -2.98
CA PHE A 52 -10.26 1.13 -3.11
C PHE A 52 -10.26 0.05 -4.19
N CYS A 53 -11.28 -0.81 -4.23
CA CYS A 53 -11.38 -1.89 -5.22
C CYS A 53 -11.51 -1.35 -6.65
N THR A 54 -12.27 -0.26 -6.82
CA THR A 54 -12.44 0.40 -8.12
C THR A 54 -11.10 0.93 -8.65
N GLU A 55 -10.37 1.67 -7.81
CA GLU A 55 -9.04 2.18 -8.17
C GLU A 55 -8.04 1.05 -8.41
N TYR A 56 -7.97 0.07 -7.52
CA TYR A 56 -7.08 -1.08 -7.68
C TYR A 56 -7.34 -1.82 -8.99
N GLN A 57 -8.60 -2.00 -9.39
CA GLN A 57 -8.95 -2.68 -10.63
C GLN A 57 -8.42 -1.95 -11.88
N VAL A 58 -8.43 -0.60 -11.87
CA VAL A 58 -7.86 0.21 -12.95
C VAL A 58 -6.35 0.00 -13.05
N PHE A 59 -5.65 -0.05 -11.91
CA PHE A 59 -4.18 -0.18 -11.86
C PHE A 59 -3.67 -1.62 -11.84
N LYS A 60 -4.55 -2.62 -11.73
CA LYS A 60 -4.20 -4.04 -11.56
C LYS A 60 -3.23 -4.56 -12.61
N SER A 61 -3.44 -4.17 -13.87
CA SER A 61 -2.56 -4.55 -14.98
C SER A 61 -1.15 -3.99 -14.80
N ILE A 62 -1.03 -2.71 -14.47
CA ILE A 62 0.25 -2.01 -14.23
C ILE A 62 0.97 -2.63 -13.02
N LEU A 63 0.27 -2.86 -11.92
CA LEU A 63 0.81 -3.50 -10.72
C LEU A 63 1.35 -4.91 -11.01
N SER A 64 0.65 -5.66 -11.86
CA SER A 64 1.10 -6.99 -12.30
C SER A 64 2.41 -6.94 -13.09
N TYR A 65 2.69 -5.87 -13.82
CA TYR A 65 3.97 -5.68 -14.50
C TYR A 65 5.07 -5.25 -13.53
N LEU A 66 4.78 -4.29 -12.65
CA LEU A 66 5.74 -3.79 -11.65
C LEU A 66 6.18 -4.87 -10.67
N CYS A 67 5.25 -5.75 -10.25
CA CYS A 67 5.52 -6.82 -9.28
C CYS A 67 6.05 -8.11 -9.91
N ARG A 68 6.16 -8.19 -11.25
CA ARG A 68 6.72 -9.37 -11.95
C ARG A 68 8.24 -9.36 -12.04
N SER A 69 8.88 -8.21 -11.86
CA SER A 69 10.34 -8.14 -11.86
C SER A 69 10.89 -8.87 -10.63
N PRO A 70 11.87 -9.78 -10.79
CA PRO A 70 12.57 -10.33 -9.64
C PRO A 70 13.12 -9.18 -8.79
N LEU A 71 12.99 -9.30 -7.48
CA LEU A 71 13.76 -8.49 -6.53
C LEU A 71 15.25 -8.78 -6.76
N HIS A 72 15.85 -8.17 -7.77
CA HIS A 72 17.28 -7.91 -7.75
C HIS A 72 17.48 -6.80 -6.70
N ILE A 73 17.24 -7.15 -5.43
CA ILE A 73 17.79 -6.40 -4.31
C ILE A 73 19.30 -6.60 -4.44
N THR A 74 19.95 -5.76 -5.23
CA THR A 74 21.26 -5.28 -4.81
C THR A 74 20.99 -4.59 -3.48
N ASP A 75 21.62 -5.08 -2.42
CA ASP A 75 21.65 -4.47 -1.11
C ASP A 75 22.13 -3.02 -1.24
N VAL A 76 21.23 -2.10 -1.59
CA VAL A 76 21.55 -0.68 -1.66
C VAL A 76 21.38 -0.19 -0.23
N SER A 77 22.37 -0.51 0.59
CA SER A 77 22.93 0.32 1.66
C SER A 77 22.07 1.52 2.07
N TRP A 78 20.87 1.27 2.57
CA TRP A 78 20.11 2.24 3.36
C TRP A 78 20.61 2.07 4.79
N ARG A 79 21.94 2.13 4.98
CA ARG A 79 22.47 2.47 6.28
C ARG A 79 21.96 3.89 6.54
N LEU A 80 20.95 3.98 7.40
CA LEU A 80 20.68 5.18 8.16
C LEU A 80 22.01 5.61 8.78
N GLU A 81 22.74 6.50 8.12
CA GLU A 81 23.71 7.35 8.79
C GLU A 81 22.91 8.33 9.66
N TYR A 82 22.46 7.80 10.80
CA TYR A 82 21.98 8.57 11.92
C TYR A 82 23.22 9.25 12.54
N GLN A 83 23.64 10.38 11.98
CA GLN A 83 24.60 11.26 12.65
C GLN A 83 23.88 11.95 13.80
N ILE A 84 24.07 11.44 15.02
CA ILE A 84 23.88 12.23 16.23
C ILE A 84 25.12 13.13 16.33
N LYS A 85 24.90 14.45 16.32
CA LYS A 85 25.85 15.43 16.87
C LYS A 85 25.26 15.99 18.15
#